data_AF-A0A1Y5E4B8-F1
#
_entry.id   AF-A0A1Y5E4B8-F1
#
_cell.length_a   1.000
_cell.length_b   1.000
_cell.length_c   1.000
_cell.angle_alpha   90.00
_cell.angle_beta   90.00
_cell.angle_gamma   90.00
#
_symmetry.space_group_name_H-M   'P 1'
#
loop_
_entity.id
_entity.type
_entity.pdbx_description
1 polymer ?
#
loop_
_entity_poly.entity_id
_entity_poly.type
_entity_poly.pdbx_seq_one_letter_code
_entity_poly.pdbx_strand_id
1 'polypeptide(L)'
;MNDVIETTRLQNSLKNPIVALALGFFIPGAGQMYAGSVMWGSIALILTIVCAISIIASPLAFVIWLVSLFYGYSGTKKVNDKLLEAASKAE
;
A
#
# COMPACT_ATOMS: atom_id res chain seq x y z
N MET A 1 36.04 -25.21 19.93
CA MET A 1 36.41 -24.46 18.71
C MET A 1 35.18 -24.09 17.88
N ASN A 2 34.17 -24.97 17.75
CA ASN A 2 32.89 -24.64 17.11
C ASN A 2 32.10 -23.53 17.84
N ASP A 3 32.01 -23.55 19.17
CA ASP A 3 31.19 -22.60 19.94
C ASP A 3 31.64 -21.14 19.78
N VAL A 4 32.95 -20.91 19.64
CA VAL A 4 33.50 -19.57 19.40
C VAL A 4 33.11 -19.06 18.02
N ILE A 5 33.07 -19.94 17.01
CA ILE A 5 32.63 -19.58 15.67
C ILE A 5 31.13 -19.27 15.65
N GLU A 6 30.32 -20.05 16.38
CA GLU A 6 28.87 -19.85 16.48
C GLU A 6 28.50 -18.55 17.20
N THR A 7 29.11 -18.28 18.35
CA THR A 7 28.92 -17.03 19.11
C THR A 7 29.34 -15.79 18.33
N THR A 8 30.46 -15.88 17.60
CA THR A 8 30.92 -14.77 16.73
C THR A 8 29.93 -14.50 15.60
N ARG A 9 29.35 -15.55 14.99
CA ARG A 9 28.31 -15.38 13.97
C ARG A 9 27.02 -14.80 14.53
N LEU A 10 26.62 -15.21 15.73
CA LEU A 10 25.46 -14.65 16.42
C LEU A 10 25.66 -13.16 16.70
N GLN A 11 26.80 -12.76 17.28
CA GLN A 11 27.11 -11.36 17.52
C GLN A 11 27.08 -10.52 16.24
N ASN A 12 27.61 -11.05 15.14
CA ASN A 12 27.61 -10.34 13.85
C ASN A 12 26.20 -10.22 13.22
N SER A 13 25.26 -11.09 13.64
CA SER A 13 23.86 -11.05 13.20
C SER A 13 22.96 -10.15 14.06
N LEU A 14 23.44 -9.68 15.22
CA LEU A 14 22.64 -8.85 16.12
C LEU A 14 22.50 -7.42 15.55
N LYS A 15 21.25 -7.04 15.32
CA LYS A 15 20.86 -5.69 14.87
C LYS A 15 20.70 -4.76 16.08
N ASN A 16 21.02 -3.47 15.92
CA ASN A 16 20.87 -2.51 17.01
C ASN A 16 19.40 -2.05 17.16
N PRO A 17 18.75 -2.29 18.31
CA PRO A 17 17.34 -1.94 18.50
C PRO A 17 17.08 -0.43 18.50
N ILE A 18 18.04 0.39 18.93
CA ILE A 18 17.90 1.86 18.90
C ILE A 18 17.87 2.37 17.46
N VAL A 19 18.68 1.78 16.58
CA VAL A 19 18.67 2.11 15.15
C VAL A 19 17.34 1.70 14.52
N ALA A 20 16.82 0.52 14.86
CA ALA A 20 15.51 0.06 14.40
C ALA A 20 14.38 1.04 14.82
N LEU A 21 14.44 1.53 16.05
CA LEU A 21 13.47 2.48 16.60
C LEU A 21 13.55 3.83 15.89
N ALA A 22 14.76 4.38 15.74
CA ALA A 22 14.96 5.64 15.02
C ALA A 22 14.46 5.55 13.56
N LEU A 23 14.80 4.46 12.86
CA LEU A 23 14.31 4.21 11.49
C LEU A 23 12.78 4.14 11.43
N GLY A 24 12.15 3.42 12.36
CA GLY A 24 10.70 3.29 12.44
C GLY A 24 9.98 4.60 12.77
N PHE A 25 10.63 5.52 13.49
CA PHE A 25 10.08 6.83 13.83
C PHE A 25 9.98 7.74 12.60
N PHE A 26 11.02 7.79 11.76
CA PHE A 26 11.04 8.63 10.56
C PHE A 26 10.26 8.03 9.40
N ILE A 27 10.35 6.70 9.24
CA ILE A 27 9.70 5.97 8.14
C ILE A 27 8.91 4.81 8.75
N PRO A 28 7.57 4.89 8.75
CA PRO A 28 6.71 3.80 9.20
C PRO A 28 7.10 2.49 8.51
N GLY A 29 7.34 1.44 9.29
CA GLY A 29 7.77 0.13 8.77
C GLY A 29 9.27 -0.05 8.52
N ALA A 30 10.09 1.01 8.45
CA ALA A 30 11.53 0.88 8.20
C ALA A 30 12.29 0.16 9.32
N GLY A 31 11.85 0.30 10.58
CA GLY A 31 12.41 -0.47 11.70
C GLY A 31 12.22 -1.98 11.54
N GLN A 32 11.06 -2.41 11.03
CA GLN A 32 10.76 -3.82 10.74
C GLN A 32 11.61 -4.34 9.56
N MET A 33 11.79 -3.52 8.53
CA MET A 33 12.68 -3.84 7.40
C MET A 33 14.15 -3.98 7.87
N TYR A 34 14.62 -3.10 8.74
CA TYR A 34 15.97 -3.16 9.32
C TYR A 34 16.21 -4.43 10.14
N ALA A 35 15.20 -4.86 10.91
CA ALA A 35 15.20 -6.09 11.68
C ALA A 35 15.12 -7.39 10.83
N GLY A 36 15.03 -7.27 9.50
CA GLY A 36 14.96 -8.39 8.56
C GLY A 36 13.54 -8.80 8.16
N SER A 37 12.51 -8.19 8.75
CA SER A 37 11.10 -8.45 8.45
C SER A 37 10.59 -7.52 7.36
N VAL A 38 11.15 -7.64 6.15
CA VAL A 38 10.87 -6.72 5.02
C VAL A 38 9.39 -6.76 4.64
N MET A 39 8.77 -7.94 4.58
CA MET A 39 7.35 -8.10 4.22
C MET A 39 6.44 -7.29 5.15
N TRP A 40 6.61 -7.44 6.47
CA TRP A 40 5.79 -6.74 7.47
C TRP A 40 6.08 -5.24 7.49
N GLY A 41 7.34 -4.85 7.30
CA GLY A 41 7.70 -3.44 7.15
C GLY A 41 7.03 -2.77 5.95
N SER A 42 6.98 -3.46 4.80
CA SER A 42 6.33 -2.95 3.59
C SER A 42 4.82 -2.79 3.77
N ILE A 43 4.17 -3.76 4.42
CA ILE A 43 2.74 -3.69 4.74
C ILE A 43 2.45 -2.47 5.64
N ALA A 44 3.26 -2.27 6.69
CA ALA A 44 3.11 -1.14 7.60
C ALA A 44 3.29 0.22 6.90
N LEU A 45 4.27 0.32 5.99
CA LEU A 45 4.50 1.53 5.20
C LEU A 45 3.30 1.85 4.28
N ILE A 46 2.83 0.87 3.51
CA ILE A 46 1.70 1.03 2.58
C ILE A 46 0.43 1.44 3.34
N LEU A 47 0.10 0.74 4.43
CA LEU A 47 -1.06 1.09 5.26
C LEU A 47 -0.98 2.52 5.79
N THR A 48 0.20 2.94 6.25
CA THR A 48 0.39 4.29 6.77
C THR A 48 0.20 5.34 5.67
N ILE A 49 0.70 5.10 4.46
CA ILE A 49 0.49 5.99 3.30
C ILE A 49 -0.99 6.06 2.93
N VAL A 50 -1.69 4.92 2.85
CA VAL A 50 -3.12 4.89 2.54
C VAL A 50 -3.95 5.61 3.62
N CYS A 51 -3.66 5.38 4.90
CA CYS A 51 -4.27 6.10 6.01
C CYS A 51 -3.97 7.61 5.95
N ALA A 52 -2.73 8.01 5.67
CA ALA A 52 -2.38 9.43 5.55
C ALA A 52 -3.09 10.09 4.37
N ILE A 53 -3.15 9.43 3.21
CA ILE A 53 -3.88 9.93 2.03
C ILE A 53 -5.36 10.02 2.33
N SER A 54 -5.97 9.02 2.99
CA SER A 54 -7.40 9.06 3.31
C SER A 54 -7.75 10.11 4.38
N ILE A 55 -6.83 10.42 5.30
CA ILE A 55 -6.98 11.54 6.25
C ILE A 55 -6.87 12.88 5.52
N ILE A 56 -5.90 13.06 4.62
CA ILE A 56 -5.67 14.32 3.88
C ILE A 56 -6.72 14.53 2.77
N ALA A 57 -7.16 13.46 2.11
CA ALA A 57 -8.17 13.49 1.06
C ALA A 57 -9.61 13.53 1.61
N SER A 58 -9.83 13.31 2.91
CA SER A 58 -11.15 13.17 3.54
C SER A 58 -11.92 11.90 3.15
N PRO A 59 -12.62 11.25 4.12
CA PRO A 59 -13.63 10.22 3.84
C PRO A 59 -14.67 10.67 2.79
N LEU A 60 -14.96 11.98 2.73
CA LEU A 60 -15.86 12.54 1.73
C LEU A 60 -15.30 12.44 0.31
N ALA A 61 -14.01 12.66 0.07
CA ALA A 61 -13.47 12.52 -1.28
C ALA A 61 -13.41 11.06 -1.73
N PHE A 62 -13.19 10.13 -0.81
CA PHE A 62 -13.29 8.70 -1.13
C PHE A 62 -14.72 8.30 -1.55
N VAL A 63 -15.74 8.83 -0.85
CA VAL A 63 -17.15 8.65 -1.23
C VAL A 63 -17.45 9.31 -2.58
N ILE A 64 -17.00 10.55 -2.81
CA ILE A 64 -17.17 11.25 -4.09
C ILE A 64 -16.48 10.51 -5.23
N TRP A 65 -15.29 9.95 -5.00
CA TRP A 65 -14.56 9.14 -5.98
C TRP A 65 -15.34 7.86 -6.32
N LEU A 66 -15.84 7.12 -5.33
CA LEU A 66 -16.67 5.93 -5.55
C LEU A 66 -17.96 6.23 -6.32
N VAL A 67 -18.66 7.32 -5.97
CA VAL A 67 -19.86 7.77 -6.68
C VAL A 67 -19.52 8.13 -8.13
N SER A 68 -18.44 8.87 -8.34
CA SER A 68 -17.98 9.26 -9.68
C SER A 68 -17.62 8.04 -10.54
N LEU A 69 -17.01 7.01 -9.94
CA LEU A 69 -16.66 5.77 -10.62
C LEU A 69 -17.92 5.01 -11.11
N PHE A 70 -18.94 4.90 -10.25
CA PHE A 70 -20.21 4.25 -10.59
C PHE A 70 -20.99 5.00 -11.69
N TYR A 71 -21.05 6.33 -11.59
CA TYR A 71 -21.72 7.16 -12.60
C TYR A 71 -20.97 7.13 -13.94
N GLY A 72 -19.64 7.17 -13.92
CA GLY A 72 -18.81 7.05 -15.13
C GLY A 72 -19.05 5.73 -15.85
N TYR A 73 -19.03 4.60 -15.15
CA TYR A 73 -19.31 3.29 -15.73
C TYR A 73 -20.73 3.20 -16.33
N SER A 74 -21.73 3.62 -15.56
CA SER A 74 -23.14 3.58 -15.99
C SER A 74 -23.41 4.49 -17.18
N GLY A 75 -22.76 5.67 -17.23
CA GLY A 75 -22.85 6.61 -18.34
C GLY A 75 -22.26 6.04 -19.62
N THR A 76 -21.04 5.51 -19.56
CA THR A 76 -20.37 4.89 -20.71
C THR A 76 -21.18 3.71 -21.26
N LYS A 77 -21.72 2.85 -20.39
CA LYS A 77 -22.57 1.74 -20.81
C LYS A 77 -23.81 2.23 -21.57
N LYS A 78 -24.52 3.22 -21.04
CA LYS A 78 -25.70 3.82 -21.72
C LYS A 78 -25.38 4.43 -23.08
N VAL A 79 -24.21 5.04 -23.23
CA VAL A 79 -23.78 5.59 -24.52
C VAL A 79 -23.49 4.45 -25.51
N ASN A 80 -22.74 3.43 -25.09
CA ASN A 80 -22.42 2.29 -25.94
C ASN A 80 -23.67 1.53 -26.39
N ASP A 81 -24.61 1.28 -25.48
CA ASP A 81 -25.88 0.60 -25.79
C ASP A 81 -26.68 1.39 -26.85
N LYS A 82 -26.75 2.72 -26.73
CA LYS A 82 -27.40 3.58 -27.74
C LYS A 82 -26.71 3.54 -29.10
N LEU A 83 -25.38 3.50 -29.13
CA LEU A 83 -24.61 3.43 -30.37
C LEU A 83 -24.84 2.08 -31.07
N LEU A 84 -24.87 0.99 -30.31
CA LEU A 84 -25.16 -0.35 -30.83
C LEU A 84 -26.59 -0.45 -31.38
N GLU A 85 -27.58 0.07 -30.66
CA GLU A 85 -28.98 0.12 -31.14
C GLU A 85 -29.11 0.94 -32.43
N ALA A 86 -28.42 2.08 -32.53
CA ALA A 86 -28.44 2.92 -33.72
C ALA A 86 -27.80 2.20 -34.92
N ALA A 87 -26.70 1.49 -34.71
CA ALA A 87 -26.06 0.68 -35.75
C ALA A 87 -26.98 -0.46 -36.24
N SER A 88 -27.65 -1.17 -35.32
CA SER A 88 -28.55 -2.28 -35.68
C SER A 88 -29.82 -1.86 -36.43
N LYS A 89 -30.21 -0.58 -36.37
CA LYS A 89 -31.38 -0.04 -37.09
C LYS A 89 -31.01 0.54 -38.46
N ALA A 90 -29.72 0.70 -38.74
CA ALA A 90 -29.21 1.23 -39.99
C ALA A 90 -28.87 0.13 -41.02
N GLU A 91 -28.85 -1.14 -40.58
CA GLU A 91 -28.87 -2.35 -41.42
C GLU A 91 -30.31 -2.75 -41.78
#